data_AF-A0A7G8BVH3-F1
#
_entry.id   AF-A0A7G8BVH3-F1
#
_cell.length_a   1.000
_cell.length_b   1.000
_cell.length_c   1.000
_cell.angle_alpha   90.00
_cell.angle_beta   90.00
_cell.angle_gamma   90.00
#
_symmetry.space_group_name_H-M   'P 1'
#
loop_
_entity.id
_entity.type
_entity.pdbx_description
1 polymer ?
#
loop_
_entity_poly.entity_id
_entity_poly.type
_entity_poly.pdbx_seq_one_letter_code
_entity_poly.pdbx_strand_id
1 'polypeptide(L)' 'MEEQQAQASAPKPVAQDNNAEVAERKRRVQALELQRERILSERTSSPHRRSALTNALADIEEKLAELGWTVHM' A
#
# COMPACT_ATOMS: atom_id res chain seq x y z
N MET A 1 -37.93 -25.86 -37.39
CA MET A 1 -37.98 -25.68 -35.93
C MET A 1 -36.71 -26.32 -35.39
N GLU A 2 -35.70 -25.51 -35.09
CA GLU A 2 -34.51 -25.95 -34.38
C GLU A 2 -34.55 -25.29 -33.01
N GLU A 3 -34.81 -26.13 -32.02
CA GLU A 3 -34.88 -25.78 -30.62
C GLU A 3 -33.51 -25.96 -29.96
N GLN A 4 -33.13 -24.91 -29.24
CA GLN A 4 -32.39 -24.94 -27.97
C GLN A 4 -30.87 -25.17 -27.97
N GLN A 5 -30.28 -24.46 -27.00
CA GLN A 5 -28.91 -24.52 -26.44
C GLN A 5 -27.93 -23.54 -27.10
N ALA A 6 -27.25 -22.65 -26.38
CA ALA A 6 -26.78 -22.77 -25.01
C ALA A 6 -26.88 -21.45 -24.26
N GLN A 7 -27.26 -21.58 -22.99
CA GLN A 7 -27.13 -20.59 -21.94
C GLN A 7 -25.66 -20.18 -21.82
N ALA A 8 -25.31 -19.00 -22.35
CA ALA A 8 -24.03 -18.37 -22.06
C ALA A 8 -24.13 -17.74 -20.67
N SER A 9 -23.60 -18.48 -19.70
CA SER A 9 -23.42 -18.11 -18.30
C SER A 9 -23.01 -16.64 -18.16
N ALA A 10 -23.85 -15.84 -17.51
CA ALA A 10 -23.49 -14.50 -17.06
C ALA A 10 -22.32 -14.61 -16.07
N PRO A 11 -21.20 -13.89 -16.26
CA PRO A 11 -20.14 -13.85 -15.27
C PRO A 11 -20.67 -13.08 -14.06
N LYS A 12 -20.75 -13.75 -12.90
CA LYS A 12 -21.05 -13.09 -11.61
C LYS A 12 -19.86 -12.20 -11.23
N PRO A 13 -19.97 -10.86 -11.19
CA PRO A 13 -18.91 -10.00 -10.68
C PRO A 13 -19.19 -9.74 -9.20
N VAL A 14 -18.72 -10.62 -8.32
CA VAL A 14 -18.91 -10.43 -6.86
C VAL A 14 -17.62 -10.59 -6.06
N ALA A 15 -16.45 -10.51 -6.71
CA ALA A 15 -15.14 -10.64 -6.06
C ALA A 15 -14.17 -9.48 -6.36
N GLN A 16 -14.63 -8.39 -7.00
CA GLN A 16 -13.75 -7.28 -7.41
C GLN A 16 -13.50 -6.27 -6.28
N ASP A 17 -14.49 -5.96 -5.45
CA ASP A 17 -14.35 -4.90 -4.42
C ASP A 17 -13.30 -5.21 -3.36
N ASN A 18 -13.26 -6.45 -2.86
CA ASN A 18 -12.27 -6.86 -1.87
C ASN A 18 -10.84 -6.87 -2.44
N ASN A 19 -10.67 -7.15 -3.73
CA ASN A 19 -9.35 -7.21 -4.34
C ASN A 19 -8.80 -5.79 -4.60
N ALA A 20 -9.66 -4.86 -4.99
CA ALA A 20 -9.30 -3.47 -5.22
C ALA A 20 -8.79 -2.78 -3.94
N GLU A 21 -9.50 -2.94 -2.83
CA GLU A 21 -9.09 -2.35 -1.54
C GLU A 21 -7.77 -2.94 -1.03
N VAL A 22 -7.58 -4.26 -1.15
CA VAL A 22 -6.33 -4.92 -0.77
C VAL A 22 -5.17 -4.48 -1.68
N ALA A 23 -5.40 -4.34 -2.99
CA ALA A 23 -4.40 -3.85 -3.93
C ALA A 23 -4.02 -2.39 -3.66
N GLU A 24 -4.98 -1.55 -3.26
CA GLU A 24 -4.72 -0.18 -2.88
C GLU A 24 -3.94 -0.09 -1.56
N ARG A 25 -4.32 -0.86 -0.54
CA ARG A 25 -3.56 -0.95 0.71
C ARG A 25 -2.12 -1.37 0.46
N LYS A 26 -1.90 -2.40 -0.36
CA LYS A 26 -0.54 -2.86 -0.74
C LYS A 26 0.27 -1.77 -1.44
N ARG A 27 -0.34 -1.03 -2.38
CA ARG A 27 0.33 0.09 -3.06
C ARG A 27 0.70 1.22 -2.09
N ARG A 28 -0.19 1.56 -1.16
CA ARG A 28 0.08 2.57 -0.12
C ARG A 28 1.24 2.16 0.75
N VAL A 29 1.27 0.90 1.20
CA VAL A 29 2.40 0.43 2.00
C VAL A 29 3.70 0.45 1.22
N GLN A 30 3.74 -0.10 -0.01
CA GLN A 30 4.95 -0.07 -0.83
C GLN A 30 5.49 1.35 -1.05
N ALA A 31 4.60 2.32 -1.26
CA ALA A 31 4.99 3.72 -1.39
C ALA A 31 5.61 4.29 -0.09
N LEU A 32 5.03 3.96 1.07
CA LEU A 32 5.53 4.37 2.38
C LEU A 32 6.87 3.69 2.72
N GLU A 33 7.04 2.40 2.40
CA GLU A 33 8.32 1.70 2.58
C GLU A 33 9.42 2.31 1.72
N LEU A 34 9.14 2.62 0.45
CA LEU A 34 10.12 3.29 -0.41
C LEU A 34 10.53 4.66 0.13
N GLN A 35 9.58 5.41 0.70
CA GLN A 35 9.88 6.69 1.37
C GLN A 35 10.75 6.49 2.61
N ARG A 36 10.44 5.48 3.43
CA ARG A 36 11.22 5.09 4.61
C ARG A 36 12.67 4.78 4.23
N GLU A 37 12.88 3.92 3.23
CA GLU A 37 14.23 3.57 2.74
C GLU A 37 14.99 4.79 2.23
N ARG A 38 14.32 5.68 1.48
CA ARG A 38 14.93 6.92 0.99
C ARG A 38 15.41 7.82 2.14
N ILE A 39 14.62 7.94 3.20
CA ILE A 39 14.97 8.73 4.38
C ILE A 39 16.15 8.10 5.13
N LEU A 40 16.12 6.77 5.33
CA LEU A 40 17.21 6.05 5.99
C LEU A 40 18.53 6.12 5.21
N SER A 41 18.46 6.15 3.87
CA SER A 41 19.62 6.32 3.01
C SER A 41 20.11 7.77 2.92
N GLU A 42 19.32 8.76 3.31
CA GLU A 42 19.68 10.17 3.18
C GLU A 42 20.62 10.59 4.33
N ARG A 43 21.90 10.81 4.00
CA ARG A 43 22.90 11.32 4.95
C ARG A 43 22.99 12.85 4.85
N THR A 44 22.78 13.54 5.98
CA THR A 44 22.87 15.00 6.06
C THR A 44 23.67 15.44 7.28
N SER A 45 24.57 16.41 7.08
CA SER A 45 25.36 17.04 8.15
C SER A 45 24.64 18.21 8.84
N SER A 46 23.47 18.64 8.33
CA SER A 46 22.70 19.75 8.90
C SER A 46 21.79 19.26 10.03
N PRO A 47 21.90 19.80 11.26
CA PRO A 47 21.07 19.38 12.39
C PRO A 47 19.57 19.55 12.13
N HIS A 48 19.18 20.66 11.49
CA HIS A 48 17.79 20.95 11.19
C HIS A 48 17.20 19.92 10.20
N ARG A 49 17.94 19.60 9.12
CA ARG A 49 17.52 18.56 8.18
C ARG A 49 17.44 17.19 8.85
N ARG A 50 18.38 16.86 9.73
CA ARG A 50 18.36 15.59 10.46
C ARG A 50 17.10 15.45 11.32
N SER A 51 16.71 16.50 12.04
CA SER A 51 15.46 16.50 12.81
C SER A 51 14.23 16.36 11.91
N ALA A 52 14.20 17.06 10.77
CA ALA A 52 13.11 16.95 9.81
C ALA A 52 12.98 15.51 9.24
N LEU A 53 14.10 14.89 8.87
CA LEU A 53 14.12 13.49 8.40
C LEU A 53 13.67 12.50 9.48
N THR A 54 14.06 12.73 10.74
CA THR A 54 13.65 11.87 11.86
C THR A 54 12.14 11.96 12.09
N ASN A 55 11.57 13.17 12.05
CA ASN A 55 10.13 13.36 12.19
C ASN A 55 9.36 12.76 11.01
N ALA A 56 9.86 12.94 9.78
CA ALA A 56 9.27 12.34 8.59
C ALA A 56 9.31 10.80 8.65
N LEU A 57 10.40 10.23 9.17
CA LEU A 57 10.51 8.78 9.39
C LEU A 57 9.46 8.28 10.37
N ALA A 58 9.29 8.95 11.51
CA ALA A 58 8.30 8.58 12.52
C ALA A 58 6.85 8.67 11.98
N ASP A 59 6.53 9.72 11.23
CA ASP A 59 5.22 9.90 10.57
C ASP A 59 4.93 8.77 9.56
N ILE A 60 5.93 8.34 8.80
CA ILE A 60 5.79 7.21 7.86
C ILE A 60 5.60 5.89 8.61
N GLU A 61 6.35 5.65 9.69
CA GLU A 61 6.22 4.44 10.50
C GLU A 61 4.85 4.36 11.20
N GLU A 62 4.30 5.49 11.65
CA GLU A 62 2.92 5.57 12.17
C GLU A 62 1.89 5.20 11.10
N LYS A 63 1.98 5.79 9.90
CA LYS A 63 1.09 5.46 8.77
C LYS A 63 1.19 4.00 8.34
N LEU A 64 2.37 3.40 8.40
CA LEU A 64 2.56 1.97 8.17
C LEU A 64 1.85 1.13 9.23
N ALA A 65 1.97 1.51 10.51
CA ALA A 65 1.29 0.83 11.61
C ALA A 65 -0.24 0.92 11.50
N GLU A 66 -0.81 2.07 11.10
CA GLU A 66 -2.25 2.24 10.84
C GLU A 66 -2.76 1.31 9.73
N LEU A 67 -1.93 1.04 8.72
CA LEU A 67 -2.25 0.12 7.63
C LEU A 67 -2.11 -1.36 8.04
N GLY A 68 -1.72 -1.64 9.29
CA GLY A 68 -1.48 -2.98 9.84
C GLY A 68 -0.09 -3.52 9.51
N TRP A 69 0.81 -2.68 8.99
CA TRP A 69 2.19 -3.03 8.72
C TRP A 69 3.04 -2.64 9.91
N THR A 70 3.05 -3.50 10.93
CA THR A 70 3.98 -3.36 12.05
C THR A 70 5.35 -3.85 11.62
N VAL A 71 6.29 -2.94 11.40
CA VAL A 71 7.71 -3.29 11.34
C VAL A 71 8.10 -3.73 12.75
N HIS A 72 8.01 -5.04 13.02
CA HIS A 72 8.64 -5.63 14.19
C HIS A 72 10.15 -5.45 14.01
N MET A 73 10.73 -4.54 14.79
CA MET A 73 12.16 -4.50 15.09
C MET A 73 12.47 -5.49 16.21
#